data_AF-A0A5U6FNU1-F1
#
_entry.id   AF-A0A5U6FNU1-F1
#
_cell.length_a   1.000
_cell.length_b   1.000
_cell.length_c   1.000
_cell.angle_alpha   90.00
_cell.angle_beta   90.00
_cell.angle_gamma   90.00
#
_symmetry.space_group_name_H-M   'P 1'
#
loop_
_entity.id
_entity.type
_entity.pdbx_description
1 polymer ?
#
loop_
_entity_poly.entity_id
_entity_poly.type
_entity_poly.pdbx_seq_one_letter_code
_entity_poly.pdbx_strand_id
1 'polypeptide(L)'
;LKGVQARSAKAAIKKELLPDFSGWIEGTLEADGGQQDEVIATLMVWAIDCGDLPLALRIGAYVVRHNLIMPDNFGRTAATVLTEEICNPVLTQAGADADADLSAFIEPLDTLRKIVTDQDMPDEV
;
A
#
# COMPACT_ATOMS: atom_id res chain seq x y z
N LEU A 1 -0.21 14.52 18.72
CA LEU A 1 0.01 13.29 19.53
C LEU A 1 -1.20 12.34 19.52
N LYS A 2 -2.44 12.78 19.83
CA LYS A 2 -3.63 11.90 19.82
C LYS A 2 -3.87 11.16 18.50
N GLY A 3 -3.68 11.84 17.36
CA GLY A 3 -3.87 11.23 16.03
C GLY A 3 -2.85 10.13 15.70
N VAL A 4 -1.58 10.34 16.02
CA VAL A 4 -0.51 9.35 15.80
C VAL A 4 -0.75 8.10 16.65
N GLN A 5 -1.08 8.27 17.94
CA GLN A 5 -1.42 7.15 18.82
C GLN A 5 -2.63 6.36 18.31
N ALA A 6 -3.66 7.04 17.80
CA ALA A 6 -4.82 6.39 17.21
C ALA A 6 -4.46 5.60 15.93
N ARG A 7 -3.59 6.14 15.06
CA ARG A 7 -3.13 5.44 13.85
C ARG A 7 -2.33 4.19 14.22
N SER A 8 -1.38 4.30 15.16
CA SER A 8 -0.60 3.16 15.63
C SER A 8 -1.47 2.08 16.29
N ALA A 9 -2.48 2.45 17.09
CA ALA A 9 -3.40 1.49 17.69
C ALA A 9 -4.23 0.74 16.63
N LYS A 10 -4.73 1.45 15.61
CA LYS A 10 -5.44 0.83 14.49
C LYS A 10 -4.54 -0.10 13.68
N ALA A 11 -3.29 0.32 13.42
CA ALA A 11 -2.32 -0.49 12.70
C ALA A 11 -2.01 -1.80 13.44
N ALA A 12 -1.88 -1.76 14.78
CA ALA A 12 -1.68 -2.97 15.58
C ALA A 12 -2.84 -3.96 15.42
N ILE A 13 -4.10 -3.49 15.51
CA ILE A 13 -5.28 -4.35 15.31
C ILE A 13 -5.31 -4.92 13.89
N LYS A 14 -5.07 -4.10 12.87
CA LYS A 14 -5.01 -4.55 11.48
C LYS A 14 -3.97 -5.65 11.28
N LYS A 15 -2.80 -5.51 11.92
CA LYS A 15 -1.71 -6.49 11.85
C LYS A 15 -2.09 -7.83 12.48
N GLU A 16 -2.88 -7.81 13.55
CA GLU A 16 -3.41 -9.03 14.17
C GLU A 16 -4.45 -9.73 13.29
N LEU A 17 -5.26 -8.97 12.55
CA LEU A 17 -6.33 -9.50 11.70
C LEU A 17 -5.86 -9.93 10.30
N LEU A 18 -4.81 -9.33 9.75
CA LEU A 18 -4.32 -9.64 8.39
C LEU A 18 -4.11 -11.14 8.12
N PRO A 19 -3.54 -11.95 9.04
CA PRO A 19 -3.38 -13.39 8.85
C PRO A 19 -4.69 -14.14 8.59
N ASP A 20 -5.82 -13.69 9.16
CA ASP A 20 -7.14 -14.30 8.97
C ASP A 20 -7.62 -14.19 7.52
N PHE A 21 -7.10 -13.23 6.76
CA PHE A 21 -7.40 -13.02 5.35
C PHE A 21 -6.42 -13.70 4.39
N SER A 22 -5.42 -14.44 4.90
CA SER A 22 -4.41 -15.10 4.06
C SER A 22 -5.03 -15.96 2.96
N GLY A 23 -6.04 -16.78 3.28
CA GLY A 23 -6.73 -17.60 2.29
C GLY A 23 -7.44 -16.79 1.19
N TRP A 24 -7.97 -15.61 1.51
CA TRP A 24 -8.56 -14.69 0.52
C TRP A 24 -7.47 -14.07 -0.37
N ILE A 25 -6.37 -13.61 0.24
CA ILE A 25 -5.24 -13.03 -0.48
C ILE A 25 -4.67 -14.06 -1.46
N GLU A 26 -4.35 -15.27 -0.99
CA GLU A 26 -3.79 -16.32 -1.83
C GLU A 26 -4.78 -16.70 -2.94
N GLY A 27 -6.04 -16.96 -2.61
CA GLY A 27 -7.06 -17.33 -3.59
C GLY A 27 -7.27 -16.27 -4.68
N THR A 28 -7.35 -14.99 -4.31
CA THR A 28 -7.53 -13.89 -5.27
C THR A 28 -6.31 -13.71 -6.16
N LEU A 29 -5.10 -13.74 -5.58
CA LEU A 29 -3.86 -13.58 -6.35
C LEU A 29 -3.57 -14.78 -7.25
N GLU A 30 -3.87 -16.01 -6.81
CA GLU A 30 -3.72 -17.23 -7.61
C GLU A 30 -4.73 -17.32 -8.76
N ALA A 31 -5.98 -16.93 -8.52
CA ALA A 31 -7.03 -16.95 -9.55
C ALA A 31 -6.79 -15.91 -10.66
N ASP A 32 -6.08 -14.83 -10.35
CA ASP A 32 -5.71 -13.73 -11.25
C ASP A 32 -6.86 -13.16 -12.10
N GLY A 33 -8.09 -13.17 -11.57
CA GLY A 33 -9.31 -12.95 -12.36
C GLY A 33 -9.66 -11.50 -12.65
N GLY A 34 -9.00 -10.53 -12.01
CA GLY A 34 -9.19 -9.09 -12.22
C GLY A 34 -10.58 -8.56 -11.87
N GLN A 35 -11.41 -9.35 -11.17
CA GLN A 35 -12.74 -8.91 -10.75
C GLN A 35 -12.62 -7.86 -9.64
N GLN A 36 -13.56 -6.91 -9.63
CA GLN A 36 -13.63 -5.93 -8.56
C GLN A 36 -13.81 -6.63 -7.22
N ASP A 37 -12.88 -6.36 -6.31
CA ASP A 37 -12.83 -6.95 -4.98
C ASP A 37 -12.42 -5.85 -4.00
N GLU A 38 -13.39 -5.36 -3.25
CA GLU A 38 -13.14 -4.30 -2.25
C GLU A 38 -12.32 -4.83 -1.08
N VAL A 39 -12.37 -6.13 -0.79
CA VAL A 39 -11.61 -6.75 0.30
C VAL A 39 -10.13 -6.72 -0.04
N ILE A 40 -9.73 -7.17 -1.23
CA ILE A 40 -8.31 -7.17 -1.62
C ILE A 40 -7.72 -5.74 -1.69
N ALA A 41 -8.50 -4.77 -2.19
CA ALA A 41 -8.09 -3.37 -2.21
C ALA A 41 -7.96 -2.78 -0.79
N THR A 42 -8.85 -3.16 0.13
CA THR A 42 -8.77 -2.77 1.55
C THR A 42 -7.55 -3.40 2.23
N LEU A 43 -7.28 -4.68 1.96
CA LEU A 43 -6.14 -5.41 2.53
C LEU A 43 -4.80 -4.83 2.06
N MET A 44 -4.73 -4.30 0.83
CA MET A 44 -3.57 -3.53 0.37
C MET A 44 -3.31 -2.32 1.29
N VAL A 45 -4.33 -1.50 1.56
CA VAL A 45 -4.21 -0.33 2.45
C VAL A 45 -3.84 -0.76 3.87
N TRP A 46 -4.39 -1.87 4.36
CA TRP A 46 -4.06 -2.38 5.69
C TRP A 46 -2.61 -2.84 5.78
N ALA A 47 -2.08 -3.52 4.75
CA ALA A 47 -0.69 -3.90 4.70
C ALA A 47 0.23 -2.67 4.76
N ILE A 48 -0.11 -1.59 4.05
CA ILE A 48 0.62 -0.31 4.10
C ILE A 48 0.57 0.31 5.50
N ASP A 49 -0.61 0.41 6.11
CA ASP A 49 -0.77 0.95 7.46
C ASP A 49 0.02 0.18 8.52
N CYS A 50 0.19 -1.13 8.32
CA CYS A 50 0.98 -2.01 9.19
C CYS A 50 2.49 -1.93 8.93
N GLY A 51 2.93 -1.23 7.88
CA GLY A 51 4.32 -1.19 7.42
C GLY A 51 4.80 -2.50 6.79
N ASP A 52 3.89 -3.41 6.40
CA ASP A 52 4.22 -4.65 5.72
C ASP A 52 4.38 -4.39 4.21
N LEU A 53 5.51 -3.75 3.86
CA LEU A 53 5.83 -3.39 2.48
C LEU A 53 5.84 -4.60 1.52
N PRO A 54 6.39 -5.78 1.90
CA PRO A 54 6.31 -6.96 1.03
C PRO A 54 4.87 -7.35 0.69
N LEU A 55 3.98 -7.42 1.68
CA LEU A 55 2.58 -7.76 1.42
C LEU A 55 1.86 -6.66 0.65
N ALA A 56 2.08 -5.39 1.01
CA ALA A 56 1.47 -4.24 0.35
C ALA A 56 1.83 -4.20 -1.14
N LEU A 57 3.10 -4.39 -1.49
CA LEU A 57 3.58 -4.40 -2.87
C LEU A 57 3.06 -5.62 -3.64
N ARG A 58 2.98 -6.78 -2.99
CA ARG A 58 2.44 -8.00 -3.60
C ARG A 58 0.96 -7.85 -3.97
N ILE A 59 0.14 -7.35 -3.04
CA ILE A 59 -1.28 -7.07 -3.31
C ILE A 59 -1.40 -5.91 -4.31
N GLY A 60 -0.62 -4.85 -4.12
CA GLY A 60 -0.64 -3.66 -4.97
C GLY A 60 -0.29 -3.94 -6.43
N ALA A 61 0.63 -4.86 -6.71
CA ALA A 61 0.92 -5.30 -8.07
C ALA A 61 -0.33 -5.87 -8.78
N TYR A 62 -1.18 -6.61 -8.07
CA TYR A 62 -2.44 -7.14 -8.60
C TYR A 62 -3.48 -6.04 -8.77
N VAL A 63 -3.72 -5.24 -7.73
CA VAL A 63 -4.73 -4.17 -7.71
C VAL A 63 -4.45 -3.15 -8.82
N VAL A 64 -3.19 -2.73 -8.98
CA VAL A 64 -2.77 -1.79 -10.03
C VAL A 64 -2.89 -2.41 -11.42
N ARG A 65 -2.35 -3.62 -11.64
CA ARG A 65 -2.37 -4.27 -12.97
C ARG A 65 -3.78 -4.51 -13.49
N HIS A 66 -4.73 -4.83 -12.61
CA HIS A 66 -6.15 -5.04 -12.97
C HIS A 66 -6.99 -3.76 -12.86
N ASN A 67 -6.38 -2.62 -12.54
CA ASN A 67 -7.06 -1.33 -12.39
C ASN A 67 -8.28 -1.40 -11.47
N LEU A 68 -8.14 -2.07 -10.33
CA LEU A 68 -9.22 -2.20 -9.36
C LEU A 68 -9.53 -0.85 -8.72
N ILE A 69 -10.81 -0.62 -8.46
CA ILE A 69 -11.28 0.61 -7.84
C ILE A 69 -10.91 0.57 -6.35
N MET A 70 -10.25 1.62 -5.89
CA MET A 70 -9.89 1.79 -4.49
C MET A 70 -11.10 2.20 -3.64
N PRO A 71 -11.27 1.62 -2.43
CA PRO A 71 -12.29 2.06 -1.50
C PRO A 71 -11.92 3.45 -0.95
N ASP A 72 -12.87 4.39 -0.98
CA ASP A 72 -12.77 5.72 -0.34
C ASP A 72 -11.49 6.51 -0.69
N ASN A 73 -11.21 6.67 -1.99
CA ASN A 73 -9.95 7.23 -2.49
C ASN A 73 -9.99 8.71 -2.90
N PHE A 74 -11.13 9.40 -2.77
CA PHE A 74 -11.35 10.76 -3.29
C PHE A 74 -10.99 10.96 -4.78
N GLY A 75 -11.09 9.91 -5.59
CA GLY A 75 -10.74 9.91 -7.02
C GLY A 75 -9.33 9.38 -7.36
N ARG A 76 -8.49 9.04 -6.38
CA ARG A 76 -7.11 8.58 -6.62
C ARG A 76 -7.01 7.14 -7.14
N THR A 77 -6.22 6.90 -8.18
CA THR A 77 -6.02 5.54 -8.71
C THR A 77 -5.33 4.62 -7.69
N ALA A 78 -5.39 3.30 -7.90
CA ALA A 78 -4.63 2.35 -7.08
C ALA A 78 -3.12 2.64 -7.12
N ALA A 79 -2.59 3.06 -8.28
CA ALA A 79 -1.19 3.42 -8.43
C ALA A 79 -0.83 4.67 -7.60
N THR A 80 -1.70 5.68 -7.61
CA THR A 80 -1.56 6.89 -6.78
C THR A 80 -1.55 6.52 -5.29
N VAL A 81 -2.56 5.76 -4.82
CA VAL A 81 -2.65 5.35 -3.41
C VAL A 81 -1.43 4.54 -2.96
N LEU A 82 -1.03 3.54 -3.75
CA LEU A 82 0.13 2.71 -3.42
C LEU A 82 1.42 3.53 -3.36
N THR A 83 1.60 4.47 -4.30
CA THR A 83 2.79 5.32 -4.37
C THR A 83 2.86 6.28 -3.20
N GLU A 84 1.80 7.04 -2.96
CA GLU A 84 1.76 8.06 -1.92
C GLU A 84 1.91 7.47 -0.53
N GLU A 85 1.16 6.41 -0.21
CA GLU A 85 1.16 5.86 1.14
C GLU A 85 2.48 5.14 1.48
N ILE A 86 3.23 4.65 0.48
CA ILE A 86 4.58 4.09 0.68
C ILE A 86 5.65 5.20 0.71
N CYS A 87 5.58 6.20 -0.18
CA CYS A 87 6.63 7.21 -0.32
C CYS A 87 6.54 8.33 0.74
N ASN A 88 5.35 8.75 1.15
CA ASN A 88 5.17 9.88 2.08
C ASN A 88 5.89 9.67 3.43
N PRO A 89 5.83 8.48 4.07
CA PRO A 89 6.62 8.22 5.28
C PRO A 89 8.13 8.31 5.04
N VAL A 90 8.62 7.81 3.90
CA VAL A 90 10.05 7.85 3.54
C VAL A 90 10.51 9.28 3.33
N LEU A 91 9.73 10.09 2.58
CA LEU A 91 10.01 11.51 2.36
C LEU A 91 10.00 12.29 3.68
N THR A 92 9.06 11.98 4.58
CA THR A 92 9.00 12.59 5.91
C THR A 92 10.26 12.26 6.72
N GLN A 93 10.71 11.01 6.70
CA GLN A 93 11.93 10.59 7.40
C GLN A 93 13.18 11.27 6.81
N ALA A 94 13.32 11.28 5.48
CA ALA A 94 14.43 11.92 4.78
C ALA A 94 14.48 13.45 5.01
N GLY A 95 13.32 14.10 5.09
CA GLY A 95 13.22 15.55 5.34
C GLY A 95 13.46 15.93 6.80
N ALA A 96 13.21 15.02 7.75
CA ALA A 96 13.42 15.25 9.17
C ALA A 96 14.90 15.10 9.59
N ASP A 97 15.65 14.23 8.91
CA ASP A 97 17.05 13.96 9.19
C ASP A 97 17.82 13.62 7.90
N ALA A 98 18.82 14.45 7.56
CA ALA A 98 19.63 14.28 6.37
C ALA A 98 20.56 13.05 6.43
N ASP A 99 20.84 12.55 7.64
CA ASP A 99 21.66 11.35 7.87
C ASP A 99 20.80 10.10 8.14
N ALA A 100 19.48 10.18 7.95
CA ALA A 100 18.58 9.06 8.17
C ALA A 100 18.97 7.85 7.30
N ASP A 101 19.04 6.67 7.93
CA ASP A 101 19.19 5.41 7.20
C ASP A 101 17.88 5.04 6.49
N LEU A 102 17.90 5.10 5.17
CA LEU A 102 16.77 4.74 4.29
C LEU A 102 17.01 3.43 3.54
N SER A 103 18.08 2.69 3.88
CA SER A 103 18.48 1.47 3.16
C SER A 103 17.37 0.42 3.10
N ALA A 104 16.54 0.33 4.15
CA ALA A 104 15.39 -0.56 4.23
C ALA A 104 14.30 -0.26 3.18
N PHE A 105 14.28 0.94 2.58
CA PHE A 105 13.28 1.35 1.59
C PHE A 105 13.75 1.20 0.14
N ILE A 106 15.04 0.95 -0.11
CA ILE A 106 15.59 0.89 -1.47
C ILE A 106 14.89 -0.18 -2.31
N GLU A 107 14.87 -1.42 -1.83
CA GLU A 107 14.26 -2.54 -2.54
C GLU A 107 12.72 -2.41 -2.68
N PRO A 108 11.97 -2.03 -1.63
CA PRO A 108 10.56 -1.72 -1.75
C PRO A 108 10.25 -0.61 -2.78
N LEU A 109 11.02 0.48 -2.80
CA LEU A 109 10.81 1.58 -3.75
C LEU A 109 11.17 1.19 -5.19
N ASP A 110 12.20 0.37 -5.39
CA ASP A 110 12.51 -0.21 -6.70
C ASP A 110 11.38 -1.11 -7.21
N THR A 111 10.76 -1.89 -6.31
CA THR A 111 9.63 -2.75 -6.63
C THR A 111 8.38 -1.91 -6.94
N LEU A 112 8.09 -0.92 -6.11
CA LEU A 112 7.00 0.04 -6.34
C LEU A 112 7.13 0.69 -7.71
N ARG A 113 8.33 1.21 -8.05
CA ARG A 113 8.59 1.82 -9.36
C ARG A 113 8.20 0.89 -10.50
N LYS A 114 8.58 -0.39 -10.44
CA LYS A 114 8.23 -1.39 -11.46
C LYS A 114 6.71 -1.60 -11.59
N ILE A 115 5.98 -1.53 -10.49
CA ILE A 115 4.51 -1.68 -10.48
C ILE A 115 3.83 -0.48 -11.18
N VAL A 116 4.34 0.74 -10.96
CA VAL A 116 3.65 1.97 -11.39
C VAL A 116 4.24 2.64 -12.62
N THR A 117 5.31 2.10 -13.23
CA THR A 117 6.04 2.76 -14.34
C THR A 117 5.14 3.18 -15.51
N ASP A 118 4.15 2.36 -15.86
CA ASP A 118 3.26 2.60 -17.01
C ASP A 118 1.89 3.19 -16.59
N GLN A 119 1.75 3.64 -15.34
CA GLN A 119 0.50 4.16 -14.80
C GLN A 119 0.47 5.68 -14.85
N ASP A 120 -0.64 6.24 -15.31
CA ASP A 120 -0.89 7.67 -15.20
C ASP A 120 -1.32 8.01 -13.77
N MET A 121 -0.59 8.91 -13.12
CA MET A 121 -0.87 9.38 -11.77
C MET A 121 -1.27 10.85 -11.88
N PRO A 122 -2.57 11.18 -11.80
CA PRO A 122 -3.01 12.57 -11.84
C PRO A 122 -2.50 13.30 -10.60
N ASP A 123 -1.95 14.50 -10.79
CA ASP A 123 -1.59 15.39 -9.68
C ASP A 123 -2.84 15.79 -8.89
N GLU A 124 -2.73 15.88 -7.56
CA GLU A 124 -3.79 16.45 -6.73
C GLU A 124 -3.99 17.95 -7.07
N VAL A 125 -5.24 18.37 -7.29
CA VAL A 125 -5.64 19.76 -7.59
C VAL A 125 -6.10 20.54 -6.37
#